data_AF-A0A2J8V276-F1
#
_entry.id   AF-A0A2J8V276-F1
#
_cell.length_a   1.000
_cell.length_b   1.000
_cell.length_c   1.000
_cell.angle_alpha   90.00
_cell.angle_beta   90.00
_cell.angle_gamma   90.00
#
_symmetry.space_group_name_H-M   'P 1'
#
loop_
_entity.id
_entity.type
_entity.pdbx_description
1 polymer ?
#
loop_
_entity_poly.entity_id
_entity_poly.type
_entity_poly.pdbx_seq_one_letter_code
_entity_poly.pdbx_strand_id
1 'polypeptide(L)'
;MAPVKISHVVSFSSQDPKYPVENLLNPDSPRRPWLSCPQDKSGQLKVELQLERAVPIGYIDVGNCGCAFLQIDVGRSSWPLDRPFITLL
;
A
#
# COMPACT_ATOMS: atom_id res chain seq x y z
N MET A 1 11.98 1.66 16.98
CA MET A 1 11.65 0.40 16.29
C MET A 1 12.21 0.46 14.88
N ALA A 2 12.67 -0.67 14.33
CA ALA A 2 13.15 -0.71 12.95
C ALA A 2 11.94 -0.62 11.99
N PRO A 3 12.02 0.13 10.87
CA PRO A 3 10.98 0.15 9.86
C PRO A 3 10.64 -1.24 9.36
N VAL A 4 9.34 -1.51 9.17
CA VAL A 4 8.89 -2.74 8.52
C VAL A 4 9.20 -2.64 7.05
N LYS A 5 9.94 -3.63 6.52
CA LYS A 5 10.32 -3.66 5.10
C LYS A 5 9.23 -4.27 4.24
N ILE A 6 8.93 -3.58 3.15
CA ILE A 6 8.00 -4.03 2.11
C ILE A 6 8.85 -4.74 1.04
N SER A 7 8.47 -5.97 0.70
CA SER A 7 9.17 -6.78 -0.29
C SER A 7 8.79 -6.38 -1.70
N HIS A 8 7.48 -6.36 -2.01
CA HIS A 8 6.97 -6.06 -3.35
C HIS A 8 5.49 -5.69 -3.31
N VAL A 9 5.00 -5.15 -4.42
CA VAL A 9 3.58 -4.93 -4.68
C VAL A 9 2.95 -6.23 -5.17
N VAL A 10 1.89 -6.68 -4.49
CA VAL A 10 1.14 -7.87 -4.90
C VAL A 10 0.11 -7.51 -5.96
N SER A 11 -0.64 -6.44 -5.73
CA SER A 11 -1.65 -5.94 -6.64
C SER A 11 -1.89 -4.44 -6.43
N PHE A 12 -2.40 -3.77 -7.45
CA PHE A 12 -2.83 -2.37 -7.37
C PHE A 12 -4.02 -2.14 -8.31
N SER A 13 -4.87 -1.17 -8.00
CA SER A 13 -6.07 -0.89 -8.82
C SER A 13 -5.79 -0.01 -10.04
N SER A 14 -4.90 0.98 -9.91
CA SER A 14 -4.62 2.00 -10.92
C SER A 14 -3.30 2.69 -10.66
N GLN A 15 -2.66 3.25 -11.69
CA GLN A 15 -1.45 4.04 -11.49
C GLN A 15 -1.21 5.06 -12.62
N ASP A 16 -0.59 6.18 -12.27
CA ASP A 16 -0.01 7.12 -13.21
C ASP A 16 1.38 6.62 -13.68
N PRO A 17 1.70 6.66 -14.99
CA PRO A 17 2.99 6.20 -15.50
C PRO A 17 4.23 6.92 -14.94
N LYS A 18 4.07 8.18 -14.48
CA LYS A 18 5.15 8.99 -13.87
C LYS A 18 5.20 8.83 -12.35
N TYR A 19 4.08 8.45 -11.73
CA TYR A 19 3.95 8.28 -10.28
C TYR A 19 3.39 6.88 -9.94
N PRO A 20 4.15 5.81 -10.29
CA PRO A 20 3.65 4.46 -10.19
C PRO A 20 3.69 3.92 -8.75
N VAL A 21 3.07 2.77 -8.53
CA VAL A 21 2.91 2.17 -7.20
C VAL A 21 4.23 1.78 -6.54
N GLU A 22 5.26 1.49 -7.34
CA GLU A 22 6.59 1.10 -6.87
C GLU A 22 7.30 2.23 -6.11
N ASN A 23 6.85 3.48 -6.26
CA ASN A 23 7.33 4.60 -5.45
C ASN A 23 7.10 4.38 -3.94
N LEU A 24 6.16 3.52 -3.56
CA LEU A 24 5.91 3.15 -2.15
C LEU A 24 6.97 2.20 -1.57
N LEU A 25 7.75 1.50 -2.39
CA LEU A 25 8.67 0.47 -1.93
C LEU A 25 10.00 1.02 -1.41
N ASN A 26 10.40 2.21 -1.85
CA ASN A 26 11.74 2.74 -1.57
C ASN A 26 11.72 3.92 -0.58
N PRO A 27 11.98 3.69 0.72
CA PRO A 27 12.03 4.75 1.72
C PRO A 27 13.29 5.63 1.63
N ASP A 28 14.34 5.16 0.94
CA ASP A 28 15.64 5.83 0.84
C ASP A 28 15.74 6.77 -0.37
N SER A 29 14.81 6.66 -1.33
CA SER A 29 14.66 7.59 -2.45
C SER A 29 13.88 8.85 -2.04
N PRO A 30 14.04 10.00 -2.73
CA PRO A 30 13.19 11.15 -2.48
C PRO A 30 11.73 10.72 -2.62
N ARG A 31 10.95 10.89 -1.53
CA ARG A 31 9.58 10.37 -1.42
C ARG A 31 8.74 10.89 -2.58
N ARG A 32 8.42 10.00 -3.52
CA ARG A 32 7.48 10.27 -4.61
C ARG A 32 6.13 9.67 -4.26
N PRO A 33 5.02 10.36 -4.57
CA PRO A 33 3.71 9.77 -4.35
C PRO A 33 3.47 8.64 -5.35
N TRP A 34 2.54 7.77 -4.99
CA TRP A 34 1.80 6.96 -5.94
C TRP A 34 0.49 7.68 -6.24
N LEU A 35 0.15 7.84 -7.53
CA LEU A 35 -1.07 8.49 -7.98
C LEU A 35 -1.87 7.56 -8.88
N SER A 36 -3.19 7.73 -8.94
CA SER A 36 -4.06 7.03 -9.88
C SER A 36 -3.79 7.49 -11.31
N CYS A 37 -4.12 6.64 -12.29
CA CYS A 37 -4.15 7.04 -13.69
C CYS A 37 -5.09 8.25 -13.88
N PRO A 38 -4.72 9.31 -14.63
CA PRO A 38 -5.58 10.50 -14.79
C PRO A 38 -6.96 10.20 -15.39
N GLN A 39 -7.09 9.11 -16.14
CA GLN A 39 -8.34 8.66 -16.74
C GLN A 39 -9.20 7.83 -15.77
N ASP A 40 -8.63 7.38 -14.65
CA ASP A 40 -9.35 6.64 -13.62
C ASP A 40 -10.22 7.58 -12.78
N LYS A 41 -11.53 7.31 -12.79
CA LYS A 41 -12.56 8.08 -12.09
C LYS A 41 -13.27 7.24 -11.03
N SER A 42 -12.69 6.10 -10.63
CA SER A 42 -13.26 5.20 -9.62
C SER A 42 -13.41 5.88 -8.25
N GLY A 43 -12.63 6.93 -7.98
CA GLY A 43 -12.61 7.63 -6.70
C GLY A 43 -11.97 6.82 -5.57
N GLN A 44 -11.37 5.67 -5.90
CA GLN A 44 -10.72 4.79 -4.93
C GLN A 44 -9.42 4.24 -5.51
N LEU A 45 -8.40 4.18 -4.67
CA LEU A 45 -7.09 3.68 -5.03
C LEU A 45 -6.69 2.61 -4.00
N LYS A 46 -6.43 1.39 -4.46
CA LYS A 46 -6.13 0.23 -3.60
C LYS A 46 -4.81 -0.39 -4.01
N VAL A 47 -3.96 -0.67 -3.02
CA VAL A 47 -2.72 -1.43 -3.19
C VAL A 47 -2.63 -2.52 -2.14
N GLU A 48 -2.08 -3.65 -2.54
CA GLU A 48 -1.71 -4.74 -1.66
C GLU A 48 -0.18 -4.87 -1.66
N LEU A 49 0.41 -4.84 -0.47
CA LEU A 49 1.86 -4.81 -0.28
C LEU A 49 2.30 -6.02 0.55
N GLN A 50 3.22 -6.81 0.02
CA GLN A 50 3.78 -7.95 0.74
C GLN A 50 4.94 -7.47 1.62
N LEU A 51 4.85 -7.72 2.93
CA LEU A 51 5.95 -7.51 3.86
C LEU A 51 7.01 -8.61 3.70
N GLU A 52 8.28 -8.32 3.98
CA GLU A 52 9.36 -9.33 3.92
C GLU A 52 9.12 -10.51 4.85
N ARG A 53 8.45 -10.28 5.98
CA ARG A 53 8.06 -11.31 6.95
C ARG A 53 6.85 -10.87 7.75
N ALA A 54 6.14 -11.84 8.33
CA ALA A 54 5.06 -11.55 9.28
C ALA A 54 5.62 -10.90 10.56
N VAL A 55 5.11 -9.73 10.92
CA VAL A 55 5.50 -8.98 12.12
C VAL A 55 4.28 -8.30 12.74
N PRO A 56 4.28 -8.05 14.07
CA PRO A 56 3.33 -7.13 14.67
C PRO A 56 3.59 -5.70 14.18
N ILE A 57 2.52 -4.99 13.81
CA ILE A 57 2.57 -3.58 13.39
C ILE A 57 2.24 -2.72 14.60
N GLY A 58 3.20 -1.92 15.06
CA GLY A 58 2.99 -1.00 16.18
C GLY A 58 2.57 0.40 15.78
N TYR A 59 3.10 0.91 14.66
CA TYR A 59 2.83 2.25 14.14
C TYR A 59 2.83 2.23 12.62
N ILE A 60 2.08 3.15 12.01
CA ILE A 60 2.02 3.34 10.57
C ILE A 60 2.10 4.83 10.27
N ASP A 61 3.06 5.20 9.44
CA ASP A 61 3.20 6.55 8.91
C ASP A 61 2.74 6.56 7.45
N VAL A 62 1.72 7.37 7.12
CA VAL A 62 1.21 7.50 5.75
C VAL A 62 1.27 8.95 5.29
N GLY A 63 1.97 9.19 4.19
CA GLY A 63 1.95 10.47 3.48
C GLY A 63 0.73 10.54 2.57
N ASN A 64 -0.33 11.25 2.99
CA ASN A 64 -1.51 11.44 2.16
C ASN A 64 -1.25 12.47 1.04
N CYS A 65 -1.65 12.16 -0.19
CA CYS A 65 -1.53 13.01 -1.36
C CYS A 65 -2.90 13.19 -2.06
N GLY A 66 -3.83 13.85 -1.37
CA GLY A 66 -5.16 14.19 -1.93
C GLY A 66 -6.28 13.20 -1.68
N CYS A 67 -6.06 12.13 -0.89
CA CYS A 67 -7.13 11.23 -0.48
C CYS A 67 -7.97 11.87 0.65
N ALA A 68 -9.29 11.69 0.61
CA ALA A 68 -10.17 12.11 1.71
C ALA A 68 -10.20 11.10 2.87
N PHE A 69 -10.11 9.81 2.54
CA PHE A 69 -10.16 8.70 3.48
C PHE A 69 -8.99 7.74 3.23
N LEU A 70 -8.59 7.03 4.28
CA LEU A 70 -7.58 5.99 4.23
C LEU A 70 -8.06 4.82 5.08
N GLN A 71 -7.96 3.60 4.54
CA GLN A 71 -8.22 2.35 5.24
C GLN A 71 -7.01 1.44 5.08
N ILE A 72 -6.61 0.79 6.16
CA ILE A 72 -5.51 -0.17 6.19
C ILE A 72 -6.06 -1.49 6.67
N ASP A 73 -6.08 -2.48 5.77
CA ASP A 73 -6.40 -3.85 6.12
C ASP A 73 -5.14 -4.71 6.13
N VAL A 74 -5.12 -5.73 6.99
CA VAL A 74 -3.98 -6.64 7.17
C VAL A 74 -4.40 -8.09 7.08
N GLY A 75 -3.47 -8.91 6.62
CA GLY A 75 -3.69 -10.34 6.38
C GLY A 75 -2.39 -11.11 6.36
N ARG A 76 -2.48 -12.42 6.20
CA ARG A 76 -1.30 -13.27 5.99
C ARG A 76 -1.41 -13.90 4.61
N SER A 77 -0.31 -13.90 3.87
CA SER A 77 -0.22 -14.62 2.59
C SER A 77 -0.43 -16.13 2.73
N SER A 78 -0.32 -16.69 3.95
CA SER A 78 -0.65 -18.08 4.26
C SER A 78 -2.15 -18.32 4.54
N TRP A 79 -2.99 -17.29 4.52
CA TRP A 79 -4.43 -17.47 4.68
C TRP A 79 -5.05 -18.08 3.41
N PRO A 80 -6.19 -18.78 3.55
CA PRO A 80 -7.02 -19.13 2.40
C PRO A 80 -7.33 -17.91 1.54
N LEU A 81 -7.35 -18.06 0.22
CA LEU A 81 -7.56 -16.97 -0.74
C LEU A 81 -8.92 -16.27 -0.59
N ASP A 82 -9.91 -16.99 -0.07
CA ASP A 82 -11.27 -16.52 0.20
C ASP A 82 -11.39 -15.79 1.54
N ARG A 83 -10.35 -15.83 2.38
CA ARG A 83 -10.35 -15.12 3.64
C ARG A 83 -10.08 -13.62 3.41
N PRO A 84 -11.00 -12.72 3.80
CA PRO A 84 -10.78 -11.29 3.65
C PRO A 84 -9.66 -10.79 4.58
N PHE A 85 -9.01 -9.71 4.17
CA PHE A 85 -8.18 -8.90 5.05
C PHE A 85 -9.02 -8.32 6.21
N ILE A 86 -8.35 -8.03 7.32
CA ILE A 86 -8.98 -7.49 8.53
C ILE A 86 -8.55 -6.04 8.70
N THR A 87 -9.50 -5.14 8.94
CA THR A 87 -9.21 -3.72 9.14
C THR A 87 -8.39 -3.48 10.41
N LEU A 88 -7.30 -2.74 10.23
CA LEU A 88 -6.40 -2.30 11.30
C LEU A 88 -6.63 -0.81 11.64
N LEU A 89 -6.83 0.05 10.63
CA LEU A 89 -7.13 1.48 10.75
C LEU A 89 -8.11 1.91 9.66
#